data_AF-A0A381SD19-F1
#
_entry.id   AF-A0A381SD19-F1
#
_cell.length_a   1.000
_cell.length_b   1.000
_cell.length_c   1.000
_cell.angle_alpha   90.00
_cell.angle_beta   90.00
_cell.angle_gamma   90.00
#
_symmetry.space_group_name_H-M   'P 1'
#
loop_
_entity.id
_entity.type
_entity.pdbx_description
1 polymer ?
#
loop_
_entity_poly.entity_id
_entity_poly.type
_entity_poly.pdbx_seq_one_letter_code
_entity_poly.pdbx_strand_id
1 'polypeptide(L)' 'MFLWTTLIFLQMHTGCSREPQYIIFKTGDRNQLQERAVKHCYGDFKVLQEKELGPYTRASLECKE' A
#
# COMPACT_ATOMS: atom_id res chain seq x y z
N MET A 1 28.60 18.16 25.12
CA MET A 1 27.36 17.43 25.48
C MET A 1 26.21 17.82 24.55
N PHE A 2 26.42 17.75 23.22
CA PHE A 2 25.43 18.19 22.21
C PHE A 2 25.43 17.26 20.98
N LEU A 3 26.10 16.11 21.06
CA LEU A 3 26.30 15.18 19.94
C LEU A 3 25.45 13.91 20.05
N TRP A 4 24.66 13.75 21.12
CA TRP A 4 23.89 12.53 21.37
C TRP A 4 22.38 12.65 21.13
N THR A 5 21.82 13.85 21.14
CA THR A 5 20.37 14.05 21.00
C THR A 5 19.86 13.91 19.57
N THR A 6 20.71 14.06 18.56
CA THR A 6 20.32 13.98 17.14
C THR A 6 20.19 12.55 16.60
N LEU A 7 20.76 11.55 17.28
CA LEU A 7 20.77 10.15 16.81
C LEU A 7 19.43 9.42 17.02
N ILE A 8 18.59 9.88 17.94
CA ILE A 8 17.33 9.20 18.28
C ILE A 8 16.23 9.48 17.24
N PHE A 9 16.27 10.61 16.54
CA PHE A 9 15.25 10.98 15.56
C PHE A 9 15.33 10.16 14.25
N LEU A 10 16.47 9.51 13.97
CA LEU A 10 16.69 8.80 12.70
C LEU A 10 16.16 7.35 12.71
N GLN A 11 15.84 6.79 13.88
CA GLN A 11 15.46 5.36 13.98
C GLN A 11 13.96 5.07 13.75
N MET A 12 13.12 6.07 13.49
CA MET A 12 11.68 5.87 13.29
C MET A 12 11.28 5.53 11.83
N HIS A 13 12.23 5.53 10.88
CA HIS A 13 11.92 5.37 9.45
C HIS A 13 12.27 4.01 8.83
N THR A 14 12.66 3.00 9.62
CA THR A 14 12.94 1.66 9.08
C THR A 14 11.89 0.64 9.54
N GLY A 15 10.63 0.97 9.33
CA GLY A 15 9.53 0.00 9.30
C GLY A 15 9.24 -0.48 7.88
N CYS A 16 10.27 -0.79 7.08
CA CYS A 16 10.09 -1.27 5.70
C CYS A 16 9.85 -2.78 5.69
N SER A 17 8.77 -3.21 6.33
CA SER A 17 8.07 -4.42 5.92
C SER A 17 6.75 -3.95 5.36
N ARG A 18 6.75 -3.50 4.09
CA ARG A 18 5.51 -3.26 3.36
C ARG A 18 4.93 -4.63 3.05
N GLU A 19 4.28 -5.23 4.04
CA GLU A 19 3.39 -6.35 3.76
C GLU A 19 2.47 -5.92 2.61
N PRO A 20 2.29 -6.76 1.59
CA PRO A 20 1.45 -6.43 0.45
C PRO A 20 0.08 -5.98 0.95
N GLN A 21 -0.33 -4.77 0.58
CA GLN A 21 -1.61 -4.23 0.99
C GLN A 21 -2.70 -4.80 0.08
N TYR A 22 -3.84 -5.20 0.64
CA TYR A 22 -4.89 -5.83 -0.15
C TYR A 22 -6.14 -4.97 -0.19
N ILE A 23 -6.71 -4.84 -1.39
CA ILE A 23 -8.05 -4.30 -1.58
C ILE A 23 -8.92 -5.30 -2.33
N ILE A 24 -10.21 -5.24 -2.07
CA ILE A 24 -11.21 -6.06 -2.75
C ILE A 24 -12.08 -5.12 -3.58
N PHE A 25 -12.40 -5.51 -4.80
CA PHE A 25 -13.29 -4.77 -5.69
C PHE A 25 -14.13 -5.76 -6.52
N LYS A 26 -15.19 -5.28 -7.17
CA LYS A 26 -16.05 -6.10 -8.03
C LYS A 26 -15.27 -6.53 -9.27
N THR A 27 -15.33 -7.83 -9.61
CA THR A 27 -14.62 -8.36 -10.78
C THR A 27 -15.05 -7.61 -12.04
N GLY A 28 -14.06 -7.16 -12.82
CA GLY A 28 -14.26 -6.36 -14.04
C GLY A 28 -14.43 -4.84 -13.81
N ASP A 29 -14.59 -4.37 -12.57
CA ASP A 29 -14.73 -2.94 -12.26
C ASP A 29 -13.38 -2.29 -11.93
N ARG A 30 -12.64 -1.92 -12.99
CA ARG A 30 -11.33 -1.28 -12.86
C ARG A 30 -11.39 0.12 -12.25
N ASN A 31 -12.51 0.83 -12.39
CA ASN A 31 -12.69 2.13 -11.75
C ASN A 31 -12.70 2.00 -10.24
N GLN A 32 -13.41 0.98 -9.72
CA GLN A 32 -13.44 0.70 -8.30
C GLN A 32 -12.07 0.27 -7.75
N LEU A 33 -11.30 -0.49 -8.51
CA LEU A 33 -9.90 -0.80 -8.16
C LEU A 33 -9.09 0.49 -8.00
N GLN A 34 -9.14 1.39 -8.99
CA GLN A 34 -8.34 2.61 -8.99
C GLN A 34 -8.74 3.58 -7.88
N GLU A 35 -10.04 3.85 -7.70
CA GLU A 35 -10.53 4.73 -6.63
C GLU A 35 -10.10 4.23 -5.24
N ARG A 36 -10.27 2.94 -4.99
CA ARG A 36 -9.91 2.33 -3.70
C ARG A 36 -8.40 2.29 -3.50
N ALA A 37 -7.63 2.00 -4.54
CA ALA A 37 -6.18 1.93 -4.46
C ALA A 37 -5.55 3.30 -4.20
N VAL A 38 -5.99 4.36 -4.89
CA VAL A 38 -5.53 5.74 -4.63
C VAL A 38 -5.91 6.18 -3.22
N LYS A 39 -7.14 5.89 -2.78
CA LYS A 39 -7.59 6.22 -1.40
C LYS A 39 -6.80 5.45 -0.34
N HIS A 40 -6.39 4.22 -0.64
CA HIS A 40 -5.62 3.39 0.29
C HIS A 40 -4.15 3.82 0.37
N CYS A 41 -3.53 4.09 -0.77
CA CYS A 41 -2.12 4.49 -0.87
C CYS A 41 -1.88 5.98 -0.68
N TYR A 42 -2.94 6.80 -0.66
CA TYR A 42 -2.85 8.27 -0.68
C TYR A 42 -1.99 8.81 -1.84
N GLY A 43 -1.99 8.10 -2.98
CA GLY A 43 -1.10 8.41 -4.08
C GLY A 43 -1.01 7.28 -5.11
N ASP A 44 0.17 7.17 -5.73
CA ASP A 44 0.43 6.16 -6.75
C ASP A 44 0.55 4.76 -6.16
N PHE A 45 0.16 3.77 -6.97
CA PHE A 45 0.18 2.38 -6.57
C PHE A 45 0.60 1.48 -7.73
N LYS A 46 1.03 0.27 -7.39
CA LYS A 46 1.32 -0.81 -8.33
C LYS A 46 0.54 -2.05 -7.92
N VAL A 47 -0.19 -2.65 -8.87
CA VAL A 47 -0.85 -3.94 -8.65
C VAL A 47 0.20 -5.05 -8.80
N LEU A 48 0.37 -5.86 -7.76
CA LEU A 48 1.32 -6.97 -7.72
C LEU A 48 0.68 -8.29 -8.15
N GLN A 49 -0.51 -8.59 -7.63
CA GLN A 49 -1.23 -9.82 -7.90
C GLN A 49 -2.74 -9.59 -7.80
N GLU A 50 -3.51 -10.30 -8.62
CA GLU A 50 -4.96 -10.34 -8.51
C GLU A 50 -5.44 -11.78 -8.34
N LYS A 51 -6.42 -11.97 -7.46
CA LYS A 51 -7.10 -13.24 -7.24
C LYS A 51 -8.59 -13.03 -7.33
N GLU A 52 -9.22 -13.69 -8.28
CA GLU A 52 -10.67 -13.73 -8.39
C GLU A 52 -11.28 -14.59 -7.28
N LEU A 53 -12.32 -14.05 -6.65
CA LEU A 53 -13.06 -14.60 -5.53
C LEU A 53 -14.57 -14.54 -5.87
N GLY A 54 -14.95 -15.13 -7.01
CA GLY A 54 -16.30 -15.08 -7.54
C GLY A 54 -16.67 -13.68 -8.07
N PRO A 55 -17.70 -13.01 -7.54
CA PRO A 55 -18.11 -11.67 -8.01
C PRO A 55 -17.13 -10.56 -7.62
N TYR A 56 -16.11 -10.87 -6.82
CA TYR A 56 -15.09 -9.93 -6.36
C TYR A 56 -13.69 -10.39 -6.77
N THR A 57 -12.77 -9.44 -6.88
CA THR A 57 -11.34 -9.66 -7.09
C THR A 57 -10.57 -9.03 -5.93
N ARG A 58 -9.62 -9.77 -5.36
CA ARG A 58 -8.64 -9.24 -4.41
C ARG A 58 -7.40 -8.84 -5.18
N ALA A 59 -7.02 -7.57 -5.11
CA ALA A 59 -5.73 -7.08 -5.61
C ALA A 59 -4.75 -6.87 -4.44
N SER A 60 -3.55 -7.38 -4.60
CA SER A 60 -2.38 -7.03 -3.81
C SER A 60 -1.71 -5.81 -4.44
N LEU A 61 -1.44 -4.81 -3.62
CA LEU A 61 -0.91 -3.51 -3.99
C LEU A 61 0.42 -3.25 -3.29
N GLU A 62 1.26 -2.51 -4.00
CA GLU A 62 2.41 -1.79 -3.47
C GLU A 62 2.14 -0.30 -3.63
N CYS A 63 2.07 0.43 -2.52
CA CYS A 63 1.97 1.89 -2.54
C CYS A 63 3.35 2.50 -2.82
N LYS A 64 3.40 3.45 -3.75
CA LYS A 64 4.62 4.20 -4.04
C LYS A 64 4.71 5.40 -3.09
N GLU A 65 5.92 5.69 -2.59
CA GLU A 65 6.21 6.88 -1.79
C GLU A 65 6.28 8.14 -2.65
#